data_AF-B4U1R5-F1
#
_entry.id   AF-B4U1R5-F1
#
_cell.length_a   1.000
_cell.length_b   1.000
_cell.length_c   1.000
_cell.angle_alpha   90.00
_cell.angle_beta   90.00
_cell.angle_gamma   90.00
#
_symmetry.space_group_name_H-M   'P 1'
#
loop_
_entity.id
_entity.type
_entity.pdbx_description
1 polymer ?
#
loop_
_entity_poly.entity_id
_entity_poly.type
_entity_poly.pdbx_seq_one_letter_code
_entity_poly.pdbx_strand_id
1 'polypeptide(L)'
;MSLESDYFKRKSPVFEALIPYGFTQEGDTYCYQESFMEGDFKALITIKSSGQLSARVIDTDLGEDYLPLRNARQQGVYIGQVRQAYLELLGRLSAACFRPTPFQTRQANQVATSISQQWNDPLDYPFEKYPNIATYRVSGKWYAMILPLLADKLGQVPKALQGQTVEVMTVKAAPNQLTNLLQQRGVYPAYHMSKKTWISLLLDGTLADDQLWELVTKSRQLANPNGLANPDGPDYWVIPANLSYYDIDAEFAANPDILWTQKASIKAGDYVFIYITAPTRSIRYACQVLRSDIPNQGYRKNAKIKTLMSLRLLHCYEDGLISLDLMKQYGVNAVRGPRRLSPQLVAFLKEKEYFKDVKQKE
;
A
#
# COMPACT_ATOMS: atom_id res chain seq x y z
N MET A 1 26.98 -11.40 5.02
CA MET A 1 25.90 -10.88 5.87
C MET A 1 26.28 -11.15 7.33
N SER A 2 25.92 -10.25 8.24
CA SER A 2 26.13 -10.50 9.67
C SER A 2 25.04 -11.41 10.22
N LEU A 3 25.30 -12.06 11.35
CA LEU A 3 24.34 -12.93 12.03
C LEU A 3 23.00 -12.23 12.27
N GLU A 4 23.05 -10.96 12.65
CA GLU A 4 21.89 -10.15 12.98
C GLU A 4 21.11 -9.74 11.73
N SER A 5 21.81 -9.36 10.67
CA SER A 5 21.18 -9.06 9.38
C SER A 5 20.39 -10.26 8.85
N ASP A 6 20.88 -11.48 9.06
CA ASP A 6 20.16 -12.70 8.68
C ASP A 6 19.01 -13.01 9.65
N TYR A 7 19.21 -12.81 10.96
CA TYR A 7 18.19 -13.06 11.98
C TYR A 7 16.96 -12.13 11.86
N PHE A 8 17.18 -10.87 11.47
CA PHE A 8 16.13 -9.84 11.35
C PHE A 8 15.68 -9.57 9.91
N LYS A 9 16.13 -10.38 8.93
CA LYS A 9 15.93 -10.16 7.49
C LYS A 9 14.49 -9.92 7.02
N ARG A 10 13.47 -10.31 7.80
CA ARG A 10 12.03 -10.10 7.51
C ARG A 10 11.27 -9.70 8.77
N LYS A 11 11.89 -8.81 9.53
CA LYS A 11 11.34 -8.32 10.79
C LYS A 11 11.51 -6.81 10.81
N SER A 12 10.46 -6.11 11.23
CA SER A 12 10.52 -4.66 11.43
C SER A 12 10.42 -4.33 12.91
N PRO A 13 11.20 -3.36 13.40
CA PRO A 13 11.11 -2.92 14.78
C PRO A 13 9.73 -2.28 15.04
N VAL A 14 9.20 -2.56 16.22
CA VAL A 14 8.02 -1.92 16.80
C VAL A 14 8.54 -0.83 17.73
N PHE A 15 8.67 0.40 17.21
CA PHE A 15 9.33 1.50 17.93
C PHE A 15 8.70 1.80 19.31
N GLU A 16 7.38 1.65 19.42
CA GLU A 16 6.63 1.81 20.68
C GLU A 16 7.04 0.80 21.77
N ALA A 17 7.61 -0.35 21.39
CA ALA A 17 8.07 -1.39 22.30
C ALA A 17 9.54 -1.24 22.71
N LEU A 18 10.34 -0.42 22.00
CA LEU A 18 11.79 -0.31 22.23
C LEU A 18 12.11 0.28 23.61
N ILE A 19 11.57 1.46 23.93
CA ILE A 19 11.82 2.13 25.21
C ILE A 19 11.32 1.28 26.39
N PRO A 20 10.07 0.74 26.37
CA PRO A 20 9.60 -0.16 27.42
C PRO A 20 10.44 -1.42 27.63
N TYR A 21 11.07 -1.94 26.57
CA TYR A 21 11.96 -3.11 26.68
C TYR A 21 13.32 -2.78 27.31
N GLY A 22 13.74 -1.51 27.28
CA GLY A 22 15.00 -1.05 27.87
C GLY A 22 15.94 -0.33 26.90
N PHE A 23 15.50 0.04 25.70
CA PHE A 23 16.29 0.91 24.83
C PHE A 23 16.30 2.35 25.36
N THR A 24 17.43 3.04 25.19
CA THR A 24 17.54 4.49 25.34
C THR A 24 17.54 5.16 23.98
N GLN A 25 16.88 6.31 23.86
CA GLN A 25 16.88 7.08 22.61
C GLN A 25 17.94 8.19 22.67
N GLU A 26 18.84 8.19 21.70
CA GLU A 26 19.91 9.17 21.51
C GLU A 26 19.79 9.76 20.10
N GLY A 27 19.14 10.93 20.00
CA GLY A 27 18.84 11.56 18.72
C GLY A 27 17.96 10.67 17.82
N ASP A 28 18.49 10.29 16.66
CA ASP A 28 17.78 9.45 15.65
C ASP A 28 17.99 7.94 15.86
N THR A 29 18.50 7.54 17.03
CA THR A 29 18.98 6.19 17.27
C THR A 29 18.48 5.66 18.61
N TYR A 30 18.07 4.39 18.63
CA TYR A 30 17.73 3.63 19.81
C TYR A 30 18.88 2.69 20.14
N CYS A 31 19.39 2.77 21.37
CA CYS A 31 20.53 2.00 21.85
C CYS A 31 20.08 1.03 22.95
N TYR A 32 20.55 -0.21 22.88
CA TYR A 32 20.34 -1.23 23.90
C TYR A 32 21.65 -1.95 24.18
N GLN A 33 21.86 -2.27 25.45
CA GLN A 33 23.02 -3.03 25.87
C GLN A 33 22.62 -4.09 26.90
N GLU A 34 23.23 -5.26 26.80
CA GLU A 34 22.99 -6.35 27.73
C GLU A 34 24.23 -7.23 27.84
N SER A 35 24.65 -7.50 29.08
CA SER A 35 25.71 -8.47 29.37
C SER A 35 25.15 -9.89 29.37
N PHE A 36 25.93 -10.84 28.86
CA PHE A 36 25.57 -12.25 28.81
C PHE A 36 26.79 -13.14 29.07
N MET A 37 26.58 -14.43 29.31
CA MET A 37 27.60 -15.37 29.79
C MET A 37 28.33 -14.85 31.04
N GLU A 38 27.58 -14.67 32.12
CA GLU A 38 28.11 -14.22 33.43
C GLU A 38 28.86 -12.87 33.43
N GLY A 39 28.77 -12.13 32.33
CA GLY A 39 29.41 -10.82 32.19
C GLY A 39 30.54 -10.80 31.16
N ASP A 40 31.04 -11.97 30.73
CA ASP A 40 32.19 -12.12 29.80
C ASP A 40 31.98 -11.41 28.46
N PHE A 41 30.71 -11.25 28.07
CA PHE A 41 30.36 -10.57 26.83
C PHE A 41 29.26 -9.53 27.03
N LYS A 42 29.32 -8.49 26.19
CA LYS A 42 28.33 -7.43 26.14
C LYS A 42 27.81 -7.23 24.72
N ALA A 43 26.51 -7.42 24.52
CA ALA A 43 25.84 -7.08 23.29
C ALA A 43 25.51 -5.58 23.26
N LEU A 44 25.85 -4.90 22.18
CA LEU A 44 25.50 -3.51 21.88
C LEU A 44 24.63 -3.50 20.63
N ILE A 45 23.38 -3.09 20.76
CA ILE A 45 22.38 -3.12 19.70
C ILE A 45 21.91 -1.69 19.43
N THR A 46 21.84 -1.34 18.16
CA THR A 46 21.54 0.01 17.70
C THR A 46 20.50 -0.06 16.60
N ILE A 47 19.39 0.66 16.74
CA ILE A 47 18.31 0.74 15.75
C ILE A 47 18.09 2.21 15.40
N LYS A 48 18.31 2.59 14.14
CA LYS A 48 17.99 3.94 13.65
C LYS A 48 16.48 4.09 13.47
N SER A 49 15.95 5.32 13.49
CA SER A 49 14.54 5.58 13.16
C SER A 49 14.17 5.15 11.73
N SER A 50 15.15 5.01 10.84
CA SER A 50 14.97 4.39 9.52
C SER A 50 14.63 2.89 9.56
N GLY A 51 14.75 2.25 10.73
CA GLY A 51 14.59 0.82 10.96
C GLY A 51 15.87 0.00 10.77
N GLN A 52 16.99 0.65 10.42
CA GLN A 52 18.27 -0.04 10.23
C GLN A 52 18.82 -0.50 11.58
N LEU A 53 19.00 -1.82 11.73
CA LEU A 53 19.64 -2.45 12.89
C LEU A 53 21.14 -2.66 12.64
N SER A 54 21.95 -2.36 13.65
CA SER A 54 23.36 -2.72 13.76
C SER A 54 23.62 -3.30 15.13
N ALA A 55 24.53 -4.26 15.22
CA ALA A 55 24.91 -4.86 16.50
C ALA A 55 26.38 -5.27 16.54
N ARG A 56 26.91 -5.27 17.77
CA ARG A 56 28.28 -5.65 18.12
C ARG A 56 28.24 -6.47 19.40
N VAL A 57 29.17 -7.41 19.53
CA VAL A 57 29.42 -8.16 20.76
C VAL A 57 30.84 -7.82 21.18
N ILE A 58 30.98 -7.34 22.41
CA ILE A 58 32.26 -6.95 23.02
C ILE A 58 32.66 -8.03 24.01
N ASP A 59 33.91 -8.48 23.92
CA ASP A 59 34.59 -9.26 24.96
C ASP A 59 34.96 -8.29 26.10
N THR A 60 34.43 -8.50 27.30
CA THR A 60 34.58 -7.52 28.38
C THR A 60 35.97 -7.51 29.01
N ASP A 61 36.71 -8.61 28.92
CA ASP A 61 38.05 -8.71 29.47
C ASP A 61 39.04 -7.95 28.59
N LEU A 62 38.89 -8.07 27.26
CA LEU A 62 39.73 -7.38 26.29
C LEU A 62 39.23 -5.97 25.95
N GLY A 63 37.93 -5.70 26.12
CA GLY A 63 37.29 -4.45 25.70
C GLY A 63 37.16 -4.31 24.18
N GLU A 64 37.24 -5.41 23.43
CA GLU A 64 37.30 -5.44 21.96
C GLU A 64 36.12 -6.18 21.34
N ASP A 65 35.87 -5.96 20.03
CA ASP A 65 34.85 -6.72 19.30
C ASP A 65 35.18 -8.22 19.28
N TYR A 66 34.23 -9.05 19.67
CA TYR A 66 34.33 -10.50 19.55
C TYR A 66 34.08 -10.95 18.10
N LEU A 67 35.08 -10.72 17.25
CA LEU A 67 35.09 -11.07 15.83
C LEU A 67 34.80 -12.55 15.51
N PRO A 68 35.16 -13.55 16.34
CA PRO A 68 34.88 -14.95 16.05
C PRO A 68 33.41 -15.25 15.78
N LEU A 69 32.49 -14.50 16.40
CA LEU A 69 31.05 -14.62 16.18
C LEU A 69 30.63 -14.26 14.74
N ARG A 70 31.40 -13.42 14.06
CA ARG A 70 31.14 -12.98 12.68
C ARG A 70 31.57 -14.01 11.64
N ASN A 71 32.37 -15.02 12.02
CA ASN A 71 32.84 -16.05 11.12
C ASN A 71 32.05 -17.35 11.29
N ALA A 72 31.10 -17.60 10.37
CA ALA A 72 30.29 -18.81 10.38
C ALA A 72 31.10 -20.12 10.22
N ARG A 73 32.36 -20.06 9.77
CA ARG A 73 33.23 -21.24 9.56
C ARG A 73 34.03 -21.63 10.81
N GLN A 74 34.12 -20.79 11.83
CA GLN A 74 34.78 -21.16 13.08
C GLN A 74 33.85 -22.03 13.93
N GLN A 75 34.32 -23.26 14.23
CA GLN A 75 33.56 -24.32 14.89
C GLN A 75 34.23 -24.79 16.20
N GLY A 76 34.51 -23.86 17.11
CA GLY A 76 34.91 -24.21 18.48
C GLY A 76 33.69 -24.42 19.38
N VAL A 77 33.77 -25.35 20.34
CA VAL A 77 32.70 -25.60 21.33
C VAL A 77 32.32 -24.31 22.07
N TYR A 78 33.32 -23.56 22.53
CA TYR A 78 33.12 -22.28 23.21
C TYR A 78 32.46 -21.23 22.31
N ILE A 79 32.93 -21.06 21.06
CA ILE A 79 32.31 -20.14 20.09
C ILE A 79 30.84 -20.52 19.83
N GLY A 80 30.55 -21.83 19.81
CA GLY A 80 29.18 -22.34 19.72
C GLY A 80 28.30 -21.89 20.88
N GLN A 81 28.80 -21.97 22.12
CA GLN A 81 28.10 -21.50 23.32
C GLN A 81 27.85 -19.99 23.28
N VAL A 82 28.88 -19.20 22.96
CA VAL A 82 28.74 -17.73 22.82
C VAL A 82 27.70 -17.39 21.74
N ARG A 83 27.74 -18.09 20.60
CA ARG A 83 26.77 -17.89 19.51
C ARG A 83 25.35 -18.24 19.94
N GLN A 84 25.16 -19.34 20.67
CA GLN A 84 23.85 -19.74 21.16
C GLN A 84 23.30 -18.71 22.15
N ALA A 85 24.09 -18.31 23.15
CA ALA A 85 23.66 -17.32 24.15
C ALA A 85 23.29 -15.98 23.50
N TYR A 86 24.06 -15.55 22.49
CA TYR A 86 23.72 -14.34 21.73
C TYR A 86 22.43 -14.52 20.91
N LEU A 87 22.21 -15.67 20.27
CA LEU A 87 20.96 -15.94 19.54
C LEU A 87 19.73 -15.98 20.47
N GLU A 88 19.87 -16.46 21.70
CA GLU A 88 18.82 -16.43 22.72
C GLU A 88 18.46 -14.98 23.11
N LEU A 89 19.47 -14.12 23.26
CA LEU A 89 19.30 -12.68 23.47
C LEU A 89 18.56 -12.02 22.30
N LEU A 90 19.02 -12.26 21.06
CA LEU A 90 18.34 -11.75 19.86
C LEU A 90 16.91 -12.28 19.74
N GLY A 91 16.66 -13.52 20.22
CA GLY A 91 15.34 -14.13 20.28
C GLY A 91 14.38 -13.40 21.22
N ARG A 92 14.81 -13.10 22.45
CA ARG A 92 14.02 -12.30 23.40
C ARG A 92 13.71 -10.92 22.84
N LEU A 93 14.74 -10.24 22.33
CA LEU A 93 14.60 -8.94 21.70
C LEU A 93 13.61 -8.99 20.54
N SER A 94 13.75 -9.97 19.65
CA SER A 94 12.87 -10.13 18.50
C SER A 94 11.42 -10.40 18.90
N ALA A 95 11.18 -11.18 19.96
CA ALA A 95 9.84 -11.49 20.42
C ALA A 95 9.13 -10.25 21.01
N ALA A 96 9.88 -9.39 21.70
CA ALA A 96 9.32 -8.20 22.35
C ALA A 96 9.22 -6.99 21.42
N CYS A 97 10.23 -6.78 20.57
CA CYS A 97 10.42 -5.51 19.87
C CYS A 97 10.25 -5.59 18.35
N PHE A 98 9.95 -6.76 17.77
CA PHE A 98 9.88 -6.92 16.33
C PHE A 98 8.61 -7.64 15.90
N ARG A 99 8.13 -7.28 14.71
CA ARG A 99 7.05 -7.98 14.03
C ARG A 99 7.52 -8.60 12.71
N PRO A 100 7.04 -9.79 12.34
CA PRO A 100 7.29 -10.35 11.03
C PRO A 100 6.79 -9.44 9.92
N THR A 101 7.52 -9.39 8.81
CA THR A 101 7.14 -8.65 7.60
C THR A 101 7.31 -9.50 6.35
N PRO A 102 6.47 -9.32 5.32
CA PRO A 102 6.56 -10.12 4.10
C PRO A 102 7.87 -9.87 3.32
N PHE A 103 8.42 -8.65 3.42
CA PHE A 103 9.61 -8.21 2.69
C PHE A 103 10.74 -7.78 3.62
N GLN A 104 11.94 -7.63 3.07
CA GLN A 104 13.14 -7.24 3.81
C GLN A 104 13.26 -5.72 3.93
N THR A 105 12.91 -5.01 2.88
CA THR A 105 13.06 -3.56 2.75
C THR A 105 11.89 -2.83 3.37
N ARG A 106 12.18 -1.69 4.00
CA ARG A 106 11.16 -0.78 4.57
C ARG A 106 10.14 -0.37 3.50
N GLN A 107 10.62 0.03 2.32
CA GLN A 107 9.78 0.50 1.22
C GLN A 107 8.79 -0.57 0.73
N ALA A 108 9.24 -1.82 0.53
CA ALA A 108 8.34 -2.90 0.12
C ALA A 108 7.20 -3.13 1.12
N ASN A 109 7.51 -3.11 2.43
CA ASN A 109 6.53 -3.30 3.48
C ASN A 109 5.58 -2.10 3.64
N GLN A 110 6.07 -0.88 3.43
CA GLN A 110 5.23 0.34 3.37
C GLN A 110 4.26 0.30 2.18
N VAL A 111 4.73 -0.11 1.00
CA VAL A 111 3.88 -0.30 -0.18
C VAL A 111 2.84 -1.39 0.08
N ALA A 112 3.24 -2.53 0.66
CA ALA A 112 2.32 -3.61 1.01
C ALA A 112 1.20 -3.16 1.96
N THR A 113 1.57 -2.40 3.00
CA THR A 113 0.62 -1.81 3.93
C THR A 113 -0.33 -0.85 3.21
N SER A 114 0.19 0.00 2.32
CA SER A 114 -0.59 0.96 1.55
C SER A 114 -1.55 0.28 0.58
N ILE A 115 -1.13 -0.79 -0.10
CA ILE A 115 -1.99 -1.59 -0.98
C ILE A 115 -3.15 -2.21 -0.18
N SER A 116 -2.83 -2.84 0.96
CA SER A 116 -3.85 -3.44 1.83
C SER A 116 -4.86 -2.40 2.32
N GLN A 117 -4.40 -1.24 2.79
CA GLN A 117 -5.27 -0.18 3.31
C GLN A 117 -6.11 0.51 2.22
N GLN A 118 -5.53 0.79 1.05
CA GLN A 118 -6.18 1.58 0.01
C GLN A 118 -7.04 0.74 -0.94
N TRP A 119 -6.58 -0.46 -1.29
CA TRP A 119 -7.18 -1.29 -2.35
C TRP A 119 -7.64 -2.65 -1.86
N ASN A 120 -7.08 -3.14 -0.75
CA ASN A 120 -7.30 -4.50 -0.25
C ASN A 120 -6.99 -5.58 -1.30
N ASP A 121 -6.05 -5.28 -2.21
CA ASP A 121 -5.57 -6.27 -3.19
C ASP A 121 -4.71 -7.31 -2.45
N PRO A 122 -4.95 -8.62 -2.65
CA PRO A 122 -4.23 -9.65 -1.94
C PRO A 122 -2.77 -9.74 -2.38
N LEU A 123 -1.92 -10.12 -1.43
CA LEU A 123 -0.54 -10.49 -1.70
C LEU A 123 -0.48 -11.97 -2.08
N ASP A 124 -0.09 -12.26 -3.32
CA ASP A 124 -0.08 -13.61 -3.87
C ASP A 124 1.35 -14.11 -4.10
N TYR A 125 1.59 -15.42 -3.91
CA TYR A 125 2.86 -16.10 -4.19
C TYR A 125 2.68 -17.16 -5.30
N PRO A 126 2.59 -16.76 -6.57
CA PRO A 126 2.14 -17.65 -7.64
C PRO A 126 3.18 -18.67 -8.10
N PHE A 127 4.42 -18.62 -7.61
CA PHE A 127 5.53 -19.45 -8.08
C PHE A 127 6.01 -20.40 -6.98
N GLU A 128 5.59 -21.66 -7.01
CA GLU A 128 5.97 -22.67 -6.02
C GLU A 128 7.50 -22.84 -5.89
N LYS A 129 8.21 -22.83 -7.03
CA LYS A 129 9.68 -22.94 -7.06
C LYS A 129 10.40 -21.68 -6.56
N TYR A 130 9.69 -20.56 -6.45
CA TYR A 130 10.24 -19.27 -6.05
C TYR A 130 9.34 -18.60 -4.99
N PRO A 131 9.27 -19.17 -3.77
CA PRO A 131 8.34 -18.72 -2.73
C PRO A 131 8.63 -17.30 -2.20
N ASN A 132 9.77 -16.72 -2.59
CA ASN A 132 10.15 -15.36 -2.25
C ASN A 132 9.72 -14.31 -3.30
N ILE A 133 9.06 -14.74 -4.38
CA ILE A 133 8.46 -13.83 -5.36
C ILE A 133 7.01 -13.62 -4.99
N ALA A 134 6.68 -12.38 -4.66
CA ALA A 134 5.33 -11.98 -4.32
C ALA A 134 4.74 -11.07 -5.41
N THR A 135 3.45 -11.15 -5.64
CA THR A 135 2.77 -10.38 -6.70
C THR A 135 1.49 -9.75 -6.19
N TYR A 136 1.11 -8.64 -6.80
CA TYR A 136 -0.20 -8.02 -6.64
C TYR A 136 -0.95 -7.99 -7.96
N ARG A 137 -2.26 -8.27 -7.87
CA ARG A 137 -3.19 -8.27 -9.00
C ARG A 137 -4.35 -7.33 -8.74
N VAL A 138 -4.85 -6.75 -9.82
CA VAL A 138 -6.15 -6.09 -9.84
C VAL A 138 -6.98 -6.73 -10.95
N SER A 139 -8.17 -7.23 -10.61
CA SER A 139 -9.03 -8.00 -11.53
C SER A 139 -8.27 -9.10 -12.30
N GLY A 140 -7.47 -9.89 -11.58
CA GLY A 140 -6.69 -11.00 -12.13
C GLY A 140 -5.43 -10.61 -12.90
N LYS A 141 -5.19 -9.32 -13.17
CA LYS A 141 -4.03 -8.84 -13.93
C LYS A 141 -2.93 -8.34 -13.00
N TRP A 142 -1.68 -8.77 -13.24
CA TRP A 142 -0.53 -8.28 -12.49
C TRP A 142 -0.29 -6.80 -12.70
N TYR A 143 0.02 -6.10 -11.60
CA TYR A 143 0.51 -4.73 -11.65
C TYR A 143 1.80 -4.53 -10.86
N ALA A 144 2.09 -5.35 -9.86
CA ALA A 144 3.36 -5.31 -9.14
C ALA A 144 3.88 -6.71 -8.86
N MET A 145 5.19 -6.86 -8.90
CA MET A 145 5.92 -8.08 -8.50
C MET A 145 7.13 -7.68 -7.68
N ILE A 146 7.29 -8.25 -6.49
CA ILE A 146 8.40 -7.99 -5.59
C ILE A 146 9.23 -9.27 -5.47
N LEU A 147 10.53 -9.16 -5.66
CA LEU A 147 11.45 -10.29 -5.60
C LEU A 147 12.85 -9.89 -5.13
N PRO A 148 13.59 -10.82 -4.47
CA PRO A 148 15.02 -10.70 -4.32
C PRO A 148 15.72 -10.94 -5.67
N LEU A 149 16.71 -10.11 -5.99
CA LEU A 149 17.43 -10.13 -7.26
C LEU A 149 18.90 -9.78 -7.05
N LEU A 150 19.81 -10.50 -7.71
CA LEU A 150 21.21 -10.07 -7.82
C LEU A 150 21.26 -8.75 -8.61
N ALA A 151 21.78 -7.68 -8.01
CA ALA A 151 21.72 -6.33 -8.57
C ALA A 151 22.32 -6.24 -9.99
N ASP A 152 23.35 -7.02 -10.29
CA ASP A 152 24.00 -7.11 -11.61
C ASP A 152 23.02 -7.45 -12.74
N LYS A 153 21.90 -8.13 -12.43
CA LYS A 153 20.85 -8.47 -13.40
C LYS A 153 20.00 -7.27 -13.83
N LEU A 154 20.08 -6.14 -13.13
CA LEU A 154 19.42 -4.88 -13.50
C LEU A 154 20.22 -4.09 -14.56
N GLY A 155 21.45 -4.52 -14.88
CA GLY A 155 22.35 -3.84 -15.79
C GLY A 155 23.34 -2.94 -15.05
N GLN A 156 23.37 -1.65 -15.39
CA GLN A 156 24.34 -0.71 -14.80
C GLN A 156 23.90 -0.23 -13.41
N VAL A 157 24.33 -0.95 -12.37
CA VAL A 157 24.10 -0.58 -10.97
C VAL A 157 25.33 0.12 -10.36
N PRO A 158 25.15 0.95 -9.31
CA PRO A 158 26.26 1.48 -8.53
C PRO A 158 27.22 0.37 -8.06
N LYS A 159 28.53 0.65 -8.04
CA LYS A 159 29.56 -0.32 -7.62
C LYS A 159 29.28 -0.94 -6.24
N ALA A 160 28.70 -0.17 -5.32
CA ALA A 160 28.34 -0.65 -3.97
C ALA A 160 27.30 -1.78 -3.98
N LEU A 161 26.49 -1.91 -5.05
CA LEU A 161 25.47 -2.95 -5.18
C LEU A 161 25.94 -4.16 -5.99
N GLN A 162 27.09 -4.10 -6.66
CA GLN A 162 27.58 -5.21 -7.47
C GLN A 162 27.83 -6.44 -6.60
N GLY A 163 27.34 -7.60 -7.04
CA GLY A 163 27.39 -8.85 -6.28
C GLY A 163 26.40 -8.94 -5.12
N GLN A 164 25.58 -7.90 -4.86
CA GLN A 164 24.61 -7.89 -3.77
C GLN A 164 23.23 -8.36 -4.24
N THR A 165 22.53 -9.07 -3.35
CA THR A 165 21.10 -9.34 -3.54
C THR A 165 20.30 -8.16 -3.00
N VAL A 166 19.45 -7.58 -3.84
CA VAL A 166 18.57 -6.45 -3.54
C VAL A 166 17.11 -6.86 -3.70
N GLU A 167 16.18 -6.18 -3.03
CA GLU A 167 14.76 -6.31 -3.36
C GLU A 167 14.37 -5.31 -4.43
N VAL A 168 13.62 -5.81 -5.41
CA VAL A 168 13.17 -5.04 -6.57
C VAL A 168 11.66 -5.19 -6.68
N MET A 169 10.98 -4.11 -7.08
CA MET A 169 9.58 -4.13 -7.47
C MET A 169 9.44 -3.85 -8.95
N THR A 170 8.95 -4.83 -9.71
CA THR A 170 8.64 -4.67 -11.13
C THR A 170 7.19 -4.20 -11.29
N VAL A 171 7.00 -3.05 -11.96
CA VAL A 171 5.69 -2.42 -12.17
C VAL A 171 5.46 -2.04 -13.64
N LYS A 172 4.20 -2.04 -14.09
CA LYS A 172 3.81 -1.48 -15.39
C LYS A 172 4.11 0.02 -15.49
N ALA A 173 4.52 0.44 -16.68
CA ALA A 173 4.73 1.85 -17.05
C ALA A 173 4.18 2.12 -18.45
N ALA A 174 3.74 3.35 -18.70
CA ALA A 174 3.24 3.75 -20.01
C ALA A 174 4.41 3.86 -21.02
N PRO A 175 4.27 3.34 -22.25
CA PRO A 175 5.37 3.33 -23.23
C PRO A 175 6.00 4.70 -23.47
N ASN A 176 5.17 5.75 -23.50
CA ASN A 176 5.61 7.14 -23.69
C ASN A 176 6.37 7.74 -22.50
N GLN A 177 6.35 7.11 -21.33
CA GLN A 177 7.06 7.56 -20.12
C GLN A 177 8.36 6.80 -19.89
N LEU A 178 8.59 5.67 -20.57
CA LEU A 178 9.73 4.79 -20.30
C LEU A 178 11.08 5.51 -20.40
N THR A 179 11.29 6.31 -21.45
CA THR A 179 12.55 7.04 -21.67
C THR A 179 12.88 7.94 -20.48
N ASN A 180 11.89 8.69 -19.98
CA ASN A 180 12.09 9.60 -18.85
C ASN A 180 12.26 8.85 -17.53
N LEU A 181 11.49 7.78 -17.31
CA LEU A 181 11.58 6.97 -16.10
C LEU A 181 12.94 6.27 -15.98
N LEU A 182 13.47 5.75 -17.09
CA LEU A 182 14.78 5.07 -17.11
C LEU A 182 15.98 6.00 -16.92
N GLN A 183 15.79 7.32 -16.95
CA GLN A 183 16.82 8.30 -16.59
C GLN A 183 16.88 8.55 -15.07
N GLN A 184 15.87 8.09 -14.31
CA GLN A 184 15.81 8.29 -12.87
C GLN A 184 16.68 7.26 -12.14
N ARG A 185 17.42 7.72 -11.13
CA ARG A 185 18.18 6.82 -10.26
C ARG A 185 17.22 5.86 -9.54
N GLY A 186 17.60 4.60 -9.43
CA GLY A 186 16.77 3.56 -8.83
C GLY A 186 15.71 2.94 -9.75
N VAL A 187 15.61 3.41 -11.01
CA VAL A 187 14.70 2.85 -12.02
C VAL A 187 15.52 2.15 -13.12
N TYR A 188 15.15 0.91 -13.41
CA TYR A 188 15.87 0.03 -14.33
C TYR A 188 14.92 -0.60 -15.35
N PRO A 189 15.45 -1.12 -16.48
CA PRO A 189 14.67 -1.94 -17.39
C PRO A 189 14.00 -3.12 -16.66
N ALA A 190 12.82 -3.53 -17.14
CA ALA A 190 12.10 -4.66 -16.56
C ALA A 190 12.96 -5.94 -16.50
N TYR A 191 12.94 -6.59 -15.34
CA TYR A 191 13.43 -7.95 -15.14
C TYR A 191 12.23 -8.92 -15.18
N HIS A 192 12.35 -10.04 -15.92
CA HIS A 192 11.30 -11.01 -16.30
C HIS A 192 10.12 -10.49 -17.13
N MET A 193 9.70 -9.23 -16.96
CA MET A 193 8.56 -8.64 -17.69
C MET A 193 8.99 -7.92 -18.99
N SER A 194 8.00 -7.56 -19.81
CA SER A 194 8.24 -6.83 -21.07
C SER A 194 8.86 -5.46 -20.82
N LYS A 195 10.07 -5.23 -21.36
CA LYS A 195 10.77 -3.93 -21.30
C LYS A 195 10.04 -2.80 -22.04
N LYS A 196 8.98 -3.10 -22.81
CA LYS A 196 8.15 -2.11 -23.53
C LYS A 196 7.02 -1.52 -22.68
N THR A 197 6.68 -2.14 -21.56
CA THR A 197 5.52 -1.75 -20.74
C THR A 197 5.73 -1.92 -19.23
N TRP A 198 6.94 -2.28 -18.80
CA TRP A 198 7.29 -2.48 -17.40
C TRP A 198 8.67 -1.90 -17.10
N ILE A 199 8.90 -1.58 -15.83
CA ILE A 199 10.17 -1.13 -15.25
C ILE A 199 10.42 -1.85 -13.93
N SER A 200 11.68 -1.92 -13.53
CA SER A 200 12.13 -2.47 -12.25
C SER A 200 12.53 -1.32 -11.33
N LEU A 201 12.00 -1.28 -10.11
CA LEU A 201 12.28 -0.26 -9.11
C LEU A 201 13.12 -0.85 -7.98
N LEU A 202 14.24 -0.22 -7.67
CA LEU A 202 15.09 -0.60 -6.54
C LEU A 202 14.47 -0.11 -5.23
N LEU A 203 14.37 -0.99 -4.23
CA LEU A 203 13.68 -0.73 -2.95
C LEU A 203 14.67 -0.38 -1.82
N ASP A 204 15.70 0.41 -2.12
CA ASP A 204 16.78 0.78 -1.20
C ASP A 204 16.68 2.23 -0.67
N GLY A 205 15.60 2.94 -1.00
CA GLY A 205 15.41 4.35 -0.68
C GLY A 205 16.00 5.33 -1.71
N THR A 206 16.62 4.86 -2.80
CA THR A 206 17.08 5.73 -3.90
C THR A 206 15.92 6.47 -4.54
N LEU A 207 14.78 5.78 -4.70
CA LEU A 207 13.53 6.39 -5.12
C LEU A 207 12.76 6.84 -3.87
N ALA A 208 12.31 8.10 -3.83
CA ALA A 208 11.52 8.60 -2.72
C ALA A 208 10.21 7.81 -2.55
N ASP A 209 9.73 7.64 -1.33
CA ASP A 209 8.55 6.81 -1.03
C ASP A 209 7.30 7.28 -1.79
N ASP A 210 7.07 8.60 -1.89
CA ASP A 210 5.93 9.17 -2.62
C ASP A 210 5.99 8.86 -4.12
N GLN A 211 7.19 8.90 -4.69
CA GLN A 211 7.42 8.60 -6.10
C GLN A 211 7.24 7.10 -6.37
N LEU A 212 7.76 6.24 -5.49
CA LEU A 212 7.52 4.80 -5.55
C LEU A 212 6.02 4.51 -5.50
N TRP A 213 5.29 5.12 -4.57
CA TRP A 213 3.86 4.96 -4.42
C TRP A 213 3.08 5.44 -5.65
N GLU A 214 3.47 6.56 -6.25
CA GLU A 214 2.87 7.07 -7.48
C GLU A 214 3.04 6.08 -8.64
N LEU A 215 4.23 5.50 -8.82
CA LEU A 215 4.49 4.50 -9.85
C LEU A 215 3.66 3.23 -9.65
N VAL A 216 3.53 2.74 -8.41
CA VAL A 216 2.68 1.59 -8.07
C VAL A 216 1.20 1.89 -8.39
N THR A 217 0.74 3.09 -8.04
CA THR A 217 -0.64 3.53 -8.33
C THR A 217 -0.91 3.61 -9.83
N LYS A 218 -0.03 4.25 -10.60
CA LYS A 218 -0.11 4.31 -12.07
C LYS A 218 -0.05 2.92 -12.68
N SER A 219 0.79 2.05 -12.13
CA SER A 219 0.90 0.68 -12.60
C SER A 219 -0.39 -0.11 -12.45
N ARG A 220 -1.04 0.00 -11.28
CA ARG A 220 -2.35 -0.59 -11.04
C ARG A 220 -3.40 -0.04 -11.99
N GLN A 221 -3.40 1.27 -12.24
CA GLN A 221 -4.25 1.90 -13.25
C GLN A 221 -3.96 1.34 -14.65
N LEU A 222 -2.71 1.11 -15.04
CA LEU A 222 -2.37 0.51 -16.34
C LEU A 222 -2.77 -0.97 -16.44
N ALA A 223 -2.74 -1.72 -15.34
CA ALA A 223 -3.22 -3.10 -15.31
C ALA A 223 -4.73 -3.17 -15.46
N ASN A 224 -5.44 -2.17 -14.93
CA ASN A 224 -6.88 -2.08 -15.02
C ASN A 224 -7.33 -0.64 -15.32
N PRO A 225 -7.11 -0.14 -16.56
CA PRO A 225 -7.41 1.25 -16.93
C PRO A 225 -8.89 1.56 -16.77
N ASN A 226 -9.67 0.50 -16.99
CA ASN A 226 -11.11 0.45 -16.92
C ASN A 226 -11.56 -0.26 -15.64
N GLY A 227 -10.75 -0.31 -14.58
CA GLY A 227 -10.94 -1.29 -13.50
C GLY A 227 -12.15 -1.18 -12.62
N LEU A 228 -12.95 -0.15 -12.86
CA LEU A 228 -14.31 -0.07 -12.40
C LEU A 228 -15.26 0.39 -13.52
N ALA A 229 -14.71 0.67 -14.71
CA ALA A 229 -15.50 0.94 -15.89
C ALA A 229 -16.08 -0.37 -16.42
N ASN A 230 -17.38 -0.44 -16.55
CA ASN A 230 -18.07 -1.52 -17.24
C ASN A 230 -18.01 -1.21 -18.75
N PRO A 231 -17.18 -1.92 -19.55
CA PRO A 231 -17.13 -1.68 -20.99
C PRO A 231 -18.45 -2.05 -21.69
N ASP A 232 -19.22 -2.95 -21.08
CA ASP A 232 -20.46 -3.51 -21.61
C ASP A 232 -21.71 -2.96 -20.88
N GLY A 233 -21.57 -1.87 -20.11
CA GLY A 233 -22.67 -1.30 -19.34
C GLY A 233 -22.32 -0.05 -18.53
N PRO A 234 -23.18 0.35 -17.58
CA PRO A 234 -22.96 1.54 -16.77
C PRO A 234 -21.97 1.30 -15.63
N ASP A 235 -21.27 2.36 -15.23
CA ASP A 235 -20.41 2.35 -14.04
C ASP A 235 -21.23 2.65 -12.78
N TYR A 236 -20.81 2.11 -11.63
CA TYR A 236 -21.44 2.39 -10.34
C TYR A 236 -20.51 3.23 -9.46
N TRP A 237 -20.87 4.47 -9.21
CA TRP A 237 -20.07 5.45 -8.47
C TRP A 237 -20.59 5.66 -7.05
N VAL A 238 -19.70 5.97 -6.11
CA VAL A 238 -20.05 6.58 -4.83
C VAL A 238 -19.34 7.92 -4.70
N ILE A 239 -20.11 8.95 -4.31
CA ILE A 239 -19.61 10.30 -4.12
C ILE A 239 -19.94 10.79 -2.71
N PRO A 240 -19.02 11.51 -2.04
CA PRO A 240 -19.31 12.08 -0.74
C PRO A 240 -20.12 13.36 -0.87
N ALA A 241 -21.04 13.57 0.05
CA ALA A 241 -21.75 14.82 0.21
C ALA A 241 -21.82 15.23 1.68
N ASN A 242 -21.46 16.48 1.94
CA ASN A 242 -21.50 17.08 3.27
C ASN A 242 -22.76 17.94 3.39
N LEU A 243 -23.65 17.59 4.32
CA LEU A 243 -24.92 18.30 4.53
C LEU A 243 -24.73 19.74 5.04
N SER A 244 -23.56 20.09 5.59
CA SER A 244 -23.24 21.49 5.91
C SER A 244 -23.03 22.36 4.67
N TYR A 245 -22.83 21.76 3.50
CA TYR A 245 -22.57 22.46 2.24
C TYR A 245 -23.66 22.21 1.19
N TYR A 246 -24.31 21.05 1.21
CA TYR A 246 -25.35 20.66 0.27
C TYR A 246 -26.65 20.37 1.01
N ASP A 247 -27.75 20.99 0.60
CA ASP A 247 -29.10 20.65 1.07
C ASP A 247 -29.76 19.69 0.07
N ILE A 248 -29.22 18.47 0.03
CA ILE A 248 -29.59 17.44 -0.94
C ILE A 248 -31.03 16.98 -0.70
N ASP A 249 -31.43 16.93 0.57
CA ASP A 249 -32.75 16.47 1.00
C ASP A 249 -33.81 17.44 0.46
N ALA A 250 -33.60 18.76 0.56
CA ALA A 250 -34.49 19.74 -0.03
C ALA A 250 -34.46 19.74 -1.57
N GLU A 251 -33.27 19.58 -2.18
CA GLU A 251 -33.13 19.52 -3.64
C GLU A 251 -33.96 18.35 -4.23
N PHE A 252 -33.86 17.14 -3.65
CA PHE A 252 -34.63 15.99 -4.12
C PHE A 252 -36.11 16.02 -3.74
N ALA A 253 -36.47 16.67 -2.62
CA ALA A 253 -37.87 16.89 -2.28
C ALA A 253 -38.57 17.83 -3.28
N ALA A 254 -37.84 18.81 -3.83
CA ALA A 254 -38.36 19.75 -4.82
C ALA A 254 -38.38 19.17 -6.24
N ASN A 255 -37.37 18.39 -6.63
CA ASN A 255 -37.27 17.81 -7.95
C ASN A 255 -36.57 16.44 -7.92
N PRO A 256 -37.15 15.37 -8.51
CA PRO A 256 -36.45 14.09 -8.63
C PRO A 256 -35.18 14.17 -9.48
N ASP A 257 -35.07 15.17 -10.35
CA ASP A 257 -33.89 15.43 -11.18
C ASP A 257 -33.16 16.68 -10.66
N ILE A 258 -31.91 16.51 -10.21
CA ILE A 258 -31.07 17.60 -9.66
C ILE A 258 -29.79 17.80 -10.47
N LEU A 259 -29.17 18.97 -10.30
CA LEU A 259 -27.85 19.26 -10.87
C LEU A 259 -26.76 19.08 -9.81
N TRP A 260 -25.83 18.18 -10.07
CA TRP A 260 -24.73 17.87 -9.17
C TRP A 260 -23.38 18.30 -9.75
N THR A 261 -22.41 18.55 -8.87
CA THR A 261 -21.03 18.85 -9.30
C THR A 261 -20.39 17.63 -9.96
N GLN A 262 -20.06 17.72 -11.24
CA GLN A 262 -19.39 16.62 -11.93
C GLN A 262 -17.90 16.63 -11.57
N LYS A 263 -17.44 15.50 -11.06
CA LYS A 263 -16.03 15.22 -10.75
C LYS A 263 -15.73 13.81 -11.23
N ALA A 264 -14.47 13.56 -11.58
CA ALA A 264 -14.06 12.34 -12.28
C ALA A 264 -14.78 12.16 -13.64
N SER A 265 -14.47 11.10 -14.36
CA SER A 265 -15.04 10.78 -15.68
C SER A 265 -16.40 10.06 -15.55
N ILE A 266 -17.33 10.62 -14.77
CA ILE A 266 -18.72 10.13 -14.65
C ILE A 266 -19.47 10.56 -15.92
N LYS A 267 -20.13 9.62 -16.58
CA LYS A 267 -20.82 9.80 -17.88
C LYS A 267 -22.32 9.55 -17.78
N ALA A 268 -23.07 10.06 -18.75
CA ALA A 268 -24.48 9.71 -18.91
C ALA A 268 -24.67 8.19 -19.01
N GLY A 269 -25.69 7.66 -18.34
CA GLY A 269 -25.97 6.23 -18.22
C GLY A 269 -25.39 5.59 -16.95
N ASP A 270 -24.35 6.16 -16.33
CA ASP A 270 -23.80 5.66 -15.07
C ASP A 270 -24.79 5.78 -13.91
N TYR A 271 -24.51 5.05 -12.83
CA TYR A 271 -25.22 5.17 -11.56
C TYR A 271 -24.34 5.82 -10.50
N VAL A 272 -24.94 6.68 -9.69
CA VAL A 272 -24.27 7.44 -8.64
C VAL A 272 -24.98 7.20 -7.31
N PHE A 273 -24.25 6.69 -6.34
CA PHE A 273 -24.66 6.56 -4.95
C PHE A 273 -24.11 7.75 -4.15
N ILE A 274 -24.98 8.50 -3.49
CA ILE A 274 -24.59 9.67 -2.69
C ILE A 274 -24.41 9.21 -1.24
N TYR A 275 -23.16 9.28 -0.79
CA TYR A 275 -22.76 8.98 0.58
C TYR A 275 -22.75 10.25 1.41
N ILE A 276 -23.59 10.29 2.43
CA ILE A 276 -23.63 11.39 3.39
C ILE A 276 -22.48 11.22 4.38
N THR A 277 -21.64 12.26 4.49
CA THR A 277 -20.48 12.25 5.39
C THR A 277 -20.90 12.29 6.86
N ALA A 278 -19.95 12.44 7.79
CA ALA A 278 -20.27 12.57 9.21
C ALA A 278 -21.30 13.70 9.45
N PRO A 279 -22.26 13.52 10.38
CA PRO A 279 -22.38 12.39 11.31
C PRO A 279 -23.04 11.12 10.72
N THR A 280 -23.80 11.23 9.63
CA THR A 280 -24.61 10.13 9.08
C THR A 280 -23.82 8.91 8.63
N ARG A 281 -22.70 9.12 7.91
CA ARG A 281 -21.81 8.04 7.43
C ARG A 281 -22.54 6.88 6.72
N SER A 282 -23.47 7.19 5.81
CA SER A 282 -24.28 6.20 5.07
C SER A 282 -24.52 6.64 3.63
N ILE A 283 -24.67 5.67 2.71
CA ILE A 283 -25.31 5.96 1.41
C ILE A 283 -26.78 6.22 1.67
N ARG A 284 -27.29 7.35 1.16
CA ARG A 284 -28.69 7.77 1.30
C ARG A 284 -29.43 7.77 -0.03
N TYR A 285 -28.75 8.05 -1.14
CA TYR A 285 -29.40 8.13 -2.45
C TYR A 285 -28.72 7.25 -3.47
N ALA A 286 -29.50 6.59 -4.31
CA ALA A 286 -29.06 6.02 -5.58
C ALA A 286 -29.68 6.82 -6.72
N CYS A 287 -28.86 7.20 -7.69
CA CYS A 287 -29.25 8.04 -8.79
C CYS A 287 -28.78 7.47 -10.13
N GLN A 288 -29.48 7.79 -11.21
CA GLN A 288 -28.99 7.62 -12.58
C GLN A 288 -28.46 8.94 -13.12
N VAL A 289 -27.32 8.89 -13.81
CA VAL A 289 -26.77 10.07 -14.50
C VAL A 289 -27.49 10.21 -15.84
N LEU A 290 -28.29 11.26 -16.00
CA LEU A 290 -29.02 11.52 -17.24
C LEU A 290 -28.15 12.22 -18.28
N ARG A 291 -27.37 13.20 -17.84
CA ARG A 291 -26.50 14.04 -18.68
C ARG A 291 -25.23 14.40 -17.92
N SER A 292 -24.11 14.42 -18.63
CA SER A 292 -22.81 14.88 -18.13
C SER A 292 -22.37 16.15 -18.89
N ASP A 293 -21.30 16.77 -18.39
CA ASP A 293 -20.57 17.86 -19.06
C ASP A 293 -21.39 19.15 -19.22
N ILE A 294 -22.32 19.38 -18.29
CA ILE A 294 -23.17 20.57 -18.27
C ILE A 294 -22.36 21.75 -17.70
N PRO A 295 -22.23 22.89 -18.40
CA PRO A 295 -21.55 24.06 -17.84
C PRO A 295 -22.25 24.59 -16.58
N ASN A 296 -21.49 24.91 -15.53
CA ASN A 296 -22.06 25.33 -14.24
C ASN A 296 -22.87 26.64 -14.30
N GLN A 297 -22.49 27.59 -15.17
CA GLN A 297 -23.20 28.87 -15.40
C GLN A 297 -23.70 29.59 -14.12
N GLY A 298 -22.93 29.51 -13.03
CA GLY A 298 -23.26 30.16 -11.75
C GLY A 298 -24.22 29.40 -10.83
N TYR A 299 -24.73 28.23 -11.24
CA TYR A 299 -25.62 27.41 -10.42
C TYR A 299 -24.99 27.01 -9.08
N ARG A 300 -23.74 26.53 -9.10
CA ARG A 300 -22.91 26.41 -7.89
C ARG A 300 -22.01 27.64 -7.76
N LYS A 301 -22.11 28.33 -6.63
CA LYS A 301 -21.38 29.58 -6.33
C LYS A 301 -19.85 29.45 -6.32
N ASN A 302 -19.32 28.23 -6.21
CA ASN A 302 -17.88 27.99 -6.17
C ASN A 302 -17.27 28.04 -7.59
N ALA A 303 -16.43 29.04 -7.85
CA ALA A 303 -15.78 29.28 -9.14
C ALA A 303 -14.87 28.13 -9.63
N LYS A 304 -14.44 27.21 -8.75
CA LYS A 304 -13.66 26.03 -9.13
C LYS A 304 -14.52 24.95 -9.80
N ILE A 305 -15.85 25.03 -9.70
CA ILE A 305 -16.80 24.10 -10.32
C ILE A 305 -17.10 24.58 -11.74
N LYS A 306 -16.50 23.89 -12.72
CA LYS A 306 -16.69 24.20 -14.15
C LYS A 306 -17.87 23.46 -14.76
N THR A 307 -18.04 22.20 -14.40
CA THR A 307 -19.03 21.28 -14.98
C THR A 307 -19.93 20.64 -13.93
N LEU A 308 -21.13 20.31 -14.37
CA LEU A 308 -22.21 19.69 -13.62
C LEU A 308 -22.71 18.45 -14.39
N MET A 309 -23.41 17.59 -13.66
CA MET A 309 -24.13 16.45 -14.20
C MET A 309 -25.57 16.48 -13.69
N SER A 310 -26.50 15.95 -14.47
CA SER A 310 -27.89 15.79 -14.08
C SER A 310 -28.10 14.40 -13.49
N LEU A 311 -28.59 14.35 -12.25
CA LEU A 311 -28.87 13.12 -11.52
C LEU A 311 -30.38 12.95 -11.37
N ARG A 312 -30.90 11.78 -11.74
CA ARG A 312 -32.27 11.35 -11.44
C ARG A 312 -32.27 10.46 -10.22
N LEU A 313 -33.03 10.81 -9.20
CA LEU A 313 -33.25 9.97 -8.04
C LEU A 313 -33.93 8.66 -8.45
N LEU A 314 -33.34 7.54 -8.03
CA LEU A 314 -33.93 6.21 -8.18
C LEU A 314 -34.48 5.74 -6.85
N HIS A 315 -33.63 5.71 -5.81
CA HIS A 315 -33.98 5.23 -4.48
C HIS A 315 -33.42 6.14 -3.39
N CYS A 316 -34.18 6.26 -2.31
CA CYS A 316 -33.76 6.85 -1.04
C CYS A 316 -33.69 5.74 0.00
N TYR A 317 -32.60 5.69 0.75
CA TYR A 317 -32.34 4.70 1.80
C TYR A 317 -32.42 5.35 3.17
N GLU A 318 -32.83 4.57 4.17
CA GLU A 318 -32.69 4.97 5.56
C GLU A 318 -31.21 5.05 5.97
N ASP A 319 -30.89 6.03 6.80
CA ASP A 319 -29.55 6.19 7.34
C ASP A 319 -29.16 4.95 8.15
N GLY A 320 -27.99 4.39 7.86
CA GLY A 320 -27.48 3.18 8.51
C GLY A 320 -27.71 1.89 7.71
N LEU A 321 -28.67 1.86 6.78
CA LEU A 321 -28.93 0.69 5.94
C LEU A 321 -27.70 0.31 5.11
N ILE A 322 -27.08 1.29 4.46
CA ILE A 322 -25.83 1.14 3.69
C ILE A 322 -24.75 2.01 4.36
N SER A 323 -24.45 1.66 5.62
CA SER A 323 -23.47 2.37 6.44
C SER A 323 -22.04 2.21 5.92
N LEU A 324 -21.14 3.10 6.36
CA LEU A 324 -19.71 2.97 6.08
C LEU A 324 -19.13 1.62 6.56
N ASP A 325 -19.62 1.09 7.68
CA ASP A 325 -19.10 -0.15 8.22
C ASP A 325 -19.60 -1.38 7.43
N LEU A 326 -20.81 -1.33 6.87
CA LEU A 326 -21.24 -2.31 5.86
C LEU A 326 -20.39 -2.19 4.59
N MET A 327 -20.23 -0.98 4.06
CA MET A 327 -19.44 -0.72 2.87
C MET A 327 -17.98 -1.23 2.98
N LYS A 328 -17.37 -1.12 4.16
CA LYS A 328 -16.04 -1.68 4.47
C LYS A 328 -15.99 -3.20 4.27
N GLN A 329 -17.01 -3.93 4.73
CA GLN A 329 -17.09 -5.38 4.57
C GLN A 329 -17.07 -5.80 3.09
N TYR A 330 -17.56 -4.91 2.21
CA TYR A 330 -17.57 -5.12 0.77
C TYR A 330 -16.51 -4.30 0.02
N GLY A 331 -15.42 -3.86 0.67
CA GLY A 331 -14.25 -3.29 0.00
C GLY A 331 -14.27 -1.78 -0.26
N VAL A 332 -15.18 -1.03 0.38
CA VAL A 332 -15.23 0.44 0.33
C VAL A 332 -14.91 1.02 1.71
N ASN A 333 -13.61 1.21 1.99
CA ASN A 333 -13.13 1.61 3.31
C ASN A 333 -13.36 3.08 3.70
N ALA A 334 -13.42 3.97 2.71
CA ALA A 334 -13.61 5.40 2.91
C ALA A 334 -14.13 6.06 1.62
N VAL A 335 -14.88 7.16 1.77
CA VAL A 335 -15.39 7.97 0.66
C VAL A 335 -14.90 9.40 0.85
N ARG A 336 -13.71 9.71 0.30
CA ARG A 336 -13.08 11.05 0.39
C ARG A 336 -13.21 11.86 -0.91
N GLY A 337 -13.73 11.24 -1.96
CA GLY A 337 -13.98 11.81 -3.27
C GLY A 337 -14.75 10.80 -4.13
N PRO A 338 -15.11 11.17 -5.37
CA PRO A 338 -15.74 10.24 -6.30
C PRO A 338 -14.85 9.02 -6.51
N ARG A 339 -15.43 7.84 -6.30
CA ARG A 339 -14.79 6.56 -6.57
C ARG A 339 -15.86 5.59 -7.04
N ARG A 340 -15.48 4.53 -7.74
CA ARG A 340 -16.47 3.52 -8.10
C ARG A 340 -16.64 2.50 -6.96
N LEU A 341 -17.83 1.90 -6.90
CA LEU A 341 -18.17 0.81 -6.00
C LEU A 341 -17.42 -0.47 -6.39
N SER A 342 -17.11 -1.30 -5.41
CA SER A 342 -16.53 -2.62 -5.68
C SER A 342 -17.58 -3.53 -6.35
N PRO A 343 -17.16 -4.51 -7.18
CA PRO A 343 -18.07 -5.50 -7.73
C PRO A 343 -18.87 -6.25 -6.67
N GLN A 344 -18.25 -6.54 -5.51
CA GLN A 344 -18.90 -7.24 -4.40
C GLN A 344 -20.05 -6.41 -3.81
N LEU A 345 -19.85 -5.10 -3.62
CA LEU A 345 -20.89 -4.22 -3.08
C LEU A 345 -22.03 -4.05 -4.09
N VAL A 346 -21.72 -3.91 -5.38
CA VAL A 346 -22.76 -3.83 -6.43
C VAL A 346 -23.60 -5.12 -6.46
N ALA A 347 -22.96 -6.29 -6.42
CA ALA A 347 -23.65 -7.57 -6.38
C ALA A 347 -24.56 -7.68 -5.15
N PHE A 348 -24.06 -7.31 -3.96
CA PHE A 348 -24.83 -7.28 -2.72
C PHE A 348 -26.06 -6.36 -2.83
N LEU A 349 -25.90 -5.14 -3.36
CA LEU A 349 -27.01 -4.19 -3.52
C LEU A 349 -28.09 -4.74 -4.45
N LYS A 350 -27.72 -5.47 -5.51
CA LYS A 350 -28.67 -6.12 -6.42
C LYS A 350 -29.35 -7.33 -5.76
N GLU A 351 -28.59 -8.17 -5.06
CA GLU A 351 -29.10 -9.36 -4.37
C GLU A 351 -30.11 -9.01 -3.27
N LYS A 352 -29.84 -7.95 -2.49
CA LYS A 352 -30.75 -7.44 -1.46
C LYS A 352 -31.90 -6.60 -2.02
N GLU A 353 -31.99 -6.48 -3.35
CA GLU A 353 -32.93 -5.62 -4.05
C GLU A 353 -32.87 -4.14 -3.63
N TYR A 354 -31.78 -3.72 -2.99
CA TYR A 354 -31.53 -2.32 -2.65
C TYR A 354 -31.25 -1.50 -3.90
N PHE A 355 -30.95 -2.13 -5.04
CA PHE A 355 -30.79 -1.44 -6.30
C PHE A 355 -31.16 -2.35 -7.47
N LYS A 356 -31.93 -1.82 -8.44
CA LYS A 356 -32.25 -2.49 -9.71
C LYS A 356 -31.86 -1.57 -10.85
N ASP A 357 -31.20 -2.13 -11.88
CA ASP A 357 -30.89 -1.35 -13.09
C ASP A 357 -32.20 -0.91 -13.76
N VAL A 358 -32.24 0.35 -14.22
CA VAL A 358 -33.35 0.82 -15.04
C VAL A 358 -33.23 0.12 -16.39
N LYS A 359 -34.16 -0.78 -16.72
CA LYS A 359 -34.25 -1.36 -18.07
C LYS A 359 -34.40 -0.20 -19.05
N GLN A 360 -33.43 -0.03 -19.94
CA GLN A 360 -33.62 0.85 -21.09
C GLN A 360 -34.78 0.26 -21.90
N LYS A 361 -35.88 1.00 -22.02
CA LYS A 361 -36.86 0.70 -23.07
C LYS A 361 -36.13 0.95 -24.39
N GLU A 362 -36.03 -0.10 -25.22
CA GLU A 362 -35.59 0.01 -26.61
C GLU A 362 -36.38 1.07 -27.38
#